data_AF-A0A5N9FYK1-F1
#
_entry.id   AF-A0A5N9FYK1-F1
#
_cell.length_a   1.000
_cell.length_b   1.000
_cell.length_c   1.000
_cell.angle_alpha   90.00
_cell.angle_beta   90.00
_cell.angle_gamma   90.00
#
_symmetry.space_group_name_H-M   'P 1'
#
loop_
_entity.id
_entity.type
_entity.pdbx_description
1 polymer ?
#
loop_
_entity_poly.entity_id
_entity_poly.type
_entity_poly.pdbx_seq_one_letter_code
_entity_poly.pdbx_strand_id
1 'polypeptide(L)'
;MSYFNSRRSAVVAKNGAVATSQPLAAQVGLQILQNGGNAIDAAVATAAALNVLEPMSTGIGGDMFALIWMADTKQVTAINGSGHSAAGANPEDVISKGYSSIPNNGPDAGLAVSVPGTVDGWQKCLEKHGTMTLKEVLKPAIDYAENGYAVT
;
A
#
# COMPACT_ATOMS: atom_id res chain seq x y z
N MET A 1 2.73 31.72 -4.01
CA MET A 1 3.14 30.35 -4.40
C MET A 1 4.59 30.18 -3.96
N SER A 2 4.88 29.49 -2.85
CA SER A 2 6.27 29.21 -2.47
C SER A 2 6.73 27.98 -3.25
N TYR A 3 7.82 28.12 -4.00
CA TYR A 3 8.46 26.97 -4.63
C TYR A 3 9.25 26.24 -3.56
N PHE A 4 9.03 24.92 -3.44
CA PHE A 4 9.88 24.07 -2.63
C PHE A 4 11.25 23.96 -3.29
N ASN A 5 12.22 24.76 -2.83
CA ASN A 5 13.61 24.69 -3.29
C ASN A 5 14.32 23.49 -2.64
N SER A 6 14.13 22.31 -3.23
CA SER A 6 14.89 21.11 -2.86
C SER A 6 16.39 21.34 -3.07
N ARG A 7 17.20 21.03 -2.05
CA ARG A 7 18.67 20.97 -2.17
C ARG A 7 19.16 19.61 -2.69
N ARG A 8 18.26 18.64 -2.87
CA ARG A 8 18.57 17.29 -3.33
C ARG A 8 18.38 17.23 -4.84
N SER A 9 19.40 16.79 -5.55
CA SER A 9 19.33 16.58 -7.00
C SER A 9 18.25 15.57 -7.35
N ALA A 10 17.53 15.81 -8.44
CA ALA A 10 16.55 14.85 -8.96
C ALA A 10 17.25 13.54 -9.33
N VAL A 11 16.68 12.42 -8.90
CA VAL A 11 17.13 11.10 -9.34
C VAL A 11 16.62 10.89 -10.76
N VAL A 12 17.53 10.63 -11.69
CA VAL A 12 17.23 10.37 -13.10
C VAL A 12 17.61 8.93 -13.42
N ALA A 13 16.68 8.18 -13.98
CA ALA A 13 16.89 6.79 -14.39
C ALA A 13 16.34 6.57 -15.80
N LYS A 14 17.00 5.69 -16.57
CA LYS A 14 16.61 5.40 -17.96
C LYS A 14 15.52 4.33 -18.09
N ASN A 15 15.48 3.38 -17.15
CA ASN A 15 14.71 2.15 -17.30
C ASN A 15 13.54 2.01 -16.31
N GLY A 16 13.54 2.79 -15.23
CA GLY A 16 12.51 2.73 -14.20
C GLY A 16 12.97 3.42 -12.92
N ALA A 17 12.02 3.81 -12.07
CA ALA A 17 12.27 4.41 -10.78
C ALA A 17 11.18 3.99 -9.79
N VAL A 18 11.56 3.87 -8.51
CA VAL A 18 10.65 3.61 -7.39
C VAL A 18 10.93 4.66 -6.32
N ALA A 19 9.87 5.28 -5.80
CA ALA A 19 9.97 6.29 -4.75
C ALA A 19 8.98 5.95 -3.64
N THR A 20 9.47 5.95 -2.40
CA THR A 20 8.69 5.66 -1.19
C THR A 20 9.43 6.24 0.04
N SER A 21 8.74 6.32 1.18
CA SER A 21 9.24 6.79 2.48
C SER A 21 10.38 5.94 3.04
N GLN A 22 10.42 4.65 2.71
CA GLN A 22 11.36 3.69 3.29
C GLN A 22 12.38 3.18 2.24
N PRO A 23 13.70 3.36 2.43
CA PRO A 23 14.71 3.02 1.43
C PRO A 23 14.82 1.53 1.05
N LEU A 24 14.66 0.60 2.00
CA LEU A 24 14.61 -0.85 1.75
C LEU A 24 13.35 -1.24 0.94
N ALA A 25 12.19 -0.61 1.21
CA ALA A 25 11.00 -0.81 0.39
C ALA A 25 11.21 -0.31 -1.05
N ALA A 26 11.90 0.84 -1.22
CA ALA A 26 12.28 1.32 -2.56
C ALA A 26 13.18 0.33 -3.30
N GLN A 27 14.11 -0.30 -2.58
CA GLN A 27 14.99 -1.35 -3.12
C GLN A 27 14.20 -2.60 -3.54
N VAL A 28 13.17 -3.01 -2.76
CA VAL A 28 12.29 -4.11 -3.15
C VAL A 28 11.61 -3.85 -4.48
N GLY A 29 10.98 -2.67 -4.65
CA GLY A 29 10.37 -2.32 -5.92
C GLY A 29 11.37 -2.28 -7.08
N LEU A 30 12.56 -1.72 -6.84
CA LEU A 30 13.62 -1.69 -7.86
C LEU A 30 14.08 -3.10 -8.24
N GLN A 31 14.20 -4.02 -7.28
CA GLN A 31 14.56 -5.41 -7.53
C GLN A 31 13.52 -6.12 -8.40
N ILE A 32 12.22 -5.85 -8.18
CA ILE A 32 11.16 -6.39 -9.03
C ILE A 32 11.29 -5.87 -10.47
N LEU A 33 11.52 -4.56 -10.66
CA LEU A 33 11.76 -4.00 -11.99
C LEU A 33 13.01 -4.62 -12.66
N GLN A 34 14.09 -4.80 -11.91
CA GLN A 34 15.32 -5.42 -12.41
C GLN A 34 15.12 -6.90 -12.79
N ASN A 35 14.20 -7.60 -12.12
CA ASN A 35 13.83 -8.97 -12.41
C ASN A 35 12.79 -9.10 -13.54
N GLY A 36 12.47 -8.00 -14.23
CA GLY A 36 11.58 -8.00 -15.38
C GLY A 36 10.10 -7.81 -15.06
N GLY A 37 9.75 -7.59 -13.78
CA GLY A 37 8.41 -7.18 -13.40
C GLY A 37 8.10 -5.75 -13.88
N ASN A 38 6.82 -5.45 -14.04
CA ASN A 38 6.40 -4.13 -14.48
C ASN A 38 6.19 -3.16 -13.30
N ALA A 39 5.74 -1.93 -13.60
CA ALA A 39 5.51 -0.92 -12.57
C ALA A 39 4.44 -1.31 -11.53
N ILE A 40 3.45 -2.13 -11.92
CA ILE A 40 2.37 -2.60 -11.05
C ILE A 40 2.91 -3.69 -10.11
N ASP A 41 3.66 -4.66 -10.64
CA ASP A 41 4.32 -5.70 -9.82
C ASP A 41 5.25 -5.05 -8.78
N ALA A 42 6.06 -4.08 -9.22
CA ALA A 42 6.98 -3.35 -8.36
C ALA A 42 6.25 -2.51 -7.30
N ALA A 43 5.12 -1.89 -7.64
CA ALA A 43 4.32 -1.12 -6.70
C ALA A 43 3.71 -2.01 -5.60
N VAL A 44 3.16 -3.17 -5.98
CA VAL A 44 2.60 -4.13 -5.00
C VAL A 44 3.68 -4.68 -4.08
N ALA A 45 4.84 -5.08 -4.62
CA ALA A 45 5.95 -5.56 -3.80
C ALA A 45 6.49 -4.47 -2.85
N THR A 46 6.58 -3.23 -3.33
CA THR A 46 6.99 -2.08 -2.51
C THR A 46 5.99 -1.85 -1.37
N ALA A 47 4.69 -1.85 -1.66
CA ALA A 47 3.65 -1.66 -0.66
C ALA A 47 3.62 -2.80 0.37
N ALA A 48 3.82 -4.04 -0.09
CA ALA A 48 3.97 -5.20 0.79
C ALA A 48 5.17 -5.08 1.73
N ALA A 49 6.32 -4.63 1.21
CA ALA A 49 7.49 -4.39 2.02
C ALA A 49 7.26 -3.27 3.06
N LEU A 50 6.52 -2.21 2.72
CA LEU A 50 6.17 -1.15 3.66
C LEU A 50 5.34 -1.64 4.86
N ASN A 51 4.47 -2.63 4.68
CA ASN A 51 3.73 -3.19 5.82
C ASN A 51 4.63 -3.79 6.90
N VAL A 52 5.85 -4.18 6.53
CA VAL A 52 6.86 -4.71 7.46
C VAL A 52 7.81 -3.60 7.90
N LEU A 53 8.31 -2.81 6.94
CA LEU A 53 9.39 -1.85 7.14
C LEU A 53 8.93 -0.50 7.71
N GLU A 54 7.65 -0.17 7.54
CA GLU A 54 6.99 1.05 8.04
C GLU A 54 5.56 0.73 8.52
N PRO A 55 5.40 -0.15 9.53
CA PRO A 55 4.12 -0.79 9.86
C PRO A 55 3.06 0.15 10.45
N MET A 56 3.47 1.34 10.90
CA MET A 56 2.56 2.34 11.49
C MET A 56 1.82 3.16 10.43
N SER A 57 2.27 3.13 9.17
CA SER A 57 1.76 3.99 8.09
C SER A 57 0.81 3.26 7.13
N THR A 58 1.08 1.99 6.82
CA THR A 58 0.30 1.17 5.89
C THR A 58 0.32 -0.29 6.31
N GLY A 59 -0.72 -1.05 5.96
CA GLY A 59 -0.89 -2.42 6.44
C GLY A 59 -1.86 -3.27 5.61
N ILE A 60 -1.70 -4.60 5.69
CA ILE A 60 -2.67 -5.57 5.13
C ILE A 60 -4.03 -5.46 5.85
N GLY A 61 -4.03 -4.94 7.07
CA GLY A 61 -5.24 -4.64 7.85
C GLY A 61 -5.88 -3.29 7.53
N GLY A 62 -5.45 -2.60 6.47
CA GLY A 62 -5.97 -1.30 6.07
C GLY A 62 -6.58 -1.28 4.67
N ASP A 63 -6.40 -0.13 4.02
CA ASP A 63 -6.96 0.21 2.72
C ASP A 63 -5.86 0.51 1.69
N MET A 64 -6.21 0.42 0.40
CA MET A 64 -5.35 0.92 -0.68
C MET A 64 -6.12 1.66 -1.75
N PHE A 65 -5.45 2.61 -2.41
CA PHE A 65 -5.92 3.29 -3.62
C PHE A 65 -4.78 3.32 -4.64
N ALA A 66 -5.06 2.94 -5.88
CA ALA A 66 -4.07 2.93 -6.95
C ALA A 66 -4.57 3.67 -8.18
N LEU A 67 -3.69 4.49 -8.75
CA LEU A 67 -3.88 5.11 -10.06
C LEU A 67 -2.84 4.53 -11.00
N ILE A 68 -3.30 3.80 -12.01
CA ILE A 68 -2.46 3.07 -12.94
C ILE A 68 -2.61 3.69 -14.32
N TRP A 69 -1.55 4.31 -14.81
CA TRP A 69 -1.48 4.81 -16.17
C TRP A 69 -0.93 3.72 -17.10
N MET A 70 -1.70 3.40 -18.14
CA MET A 70 -1.30 2.45 -19.17
C MET A 70 -0.89 3.21 -20.43
N ALA A 71 0.37 3.07 -20.84
CA ALA A 71 0.95 3.87 -21.93
C ALA A 71 0.40 3.52 -23.33
N ASP A 72 0.01 2.26 -23.52
CA ASP A 72 -0.55 1.72 -24.75
C ASP A 72 -1.95 2.28 -25.04
N THR A 73 -2.81 2.31 -24.01
CA THR A 73 -4.20 2.77 -24.08
C THR A 73 -4.34 4.25 -23.77
N LYS A 74 -3.31 4.87 -23.16
CA LYS A 74 -3.31 6.26 -22.68
C LYS A 74 -4.46 6.54 -21.72
N GLN A 75 -4.74 5.60 -20.83
CA GLN A 75 -5.82 5.68 -19.86
C GLN A 75 -5.32 5.49 -18.43
N VAL A 76 -5.99 6.17 -17.50
CA VAL A 76 -5.83 5.92 -16.06
C VAL A 76 -6.91 4.94 -15.62
N THR A 77 -6.49 3.84 -15.02
CA THR A 77 -7.37 2.98 -14.22
C THR A 77 -7.21 3.34 -12.75
N ALA A 78 -8.32 3.62 -12.07
CA ALA A 78 -8.34 3.72 -10.61
C ALA A 78 -8.80 2.39 -10.00
N ILE A 79 -8.07 1.90 -9.01
CA ILE A 79 -8.46 0.76 -8.18
C ILE A 79 -8.71 1.26 -6.77
N ASN A 80 -9.94 1.04 -6.29
CA ASN A 80 -10.34 1.31 -4.93
C ASN A 80 -10.35 0.00 -4.12
N GLY A 81 -9.40 -0.11 -3.19
CA GLY A 81 -9.36 -1.16 -2.17
C GLY A 81 -9.58 -0.58 -0.77
N SER A 82 -10.44 0.43 -0.64
CA SER A 82 -10.97 0.87 0.65
C SER A 82 -11.93 -0.16 1.20
N GLY A 83 -11.71 -0.56 2.44
CA GLY A 83 -12.56 -1.46 3.18
C GLY A 83 -13.97 -0.92 3.36
N HIS A 84 -14.95 -1.82 3.26
CA HIS A 84 -16.34 -1.47 3.54
C HIS A 84 -16.59 -1.55 5.05
N SER A 85 -17.62 -0.85 5.53
CA SER A 85 -18.17 -1.11 6.86
C SER A 85 -18.57 -2.58 6.99
N ALA A 86 -18.37 -3.15 8.17
CA ALA A 86 -18.84 -4.51 8.45
C ALA A 86 -20.36 -4.62 8.19
N ALA A 87 -20.82 -5.78 7.70
CA ALA A 87 -22.23 -5.97 7.33
C ALA A 87 -23.21 -5.73 8.51
N GLY A 88 -22.76 -5.93 9.74
CA GLY A 88 -23.53 -5.65 10.96
C GLY A 88 -23.22 -4.29 11.60
N ALA A 89 -22.40 -3.44 10.98
CA ALA A 89 -22.07 -2.14 11.55
C ALA A 89 -23.30 -1.23 11.58
N ASN A 90 -23.57 -0.63 12.74
CA ASN A 90 -24.72 0.22 12.97
C ASN A 90 -24.30 1.50 13.73
N PRO A 91 -24.57 2.72 13.21
CA PRO A 91 -24.25 3.97 13.92
C PRO A 91 -24.85 4.07 15.32
N GLU A 92 -26.01 3.45 15.53
CA GLU A 92 -26.73 3.42 16.81
C GLU A 92 -25.93 2.73 17.92
N ASP A 93 -25.08 1.75 17.58
CA ASP A 93 -24.19 1.10 18.55
C ASP A 93 -23.13 2.07 19.09
N VAL A 94 -22.67 3.00 18.26
CA VAL A 94 -21.70 4.05 18.62
C VAL A 94 -22.39 5.11 19.50
N ILE A 95 -23.57 5.55 19.09
CA ILE A 95 -24.34 6.59 19.79
C ILE A 95 -24.80 6.10 21.17
N SER A 96 -25.31 4.87 21.27
CA SER A 96 -25.80 4.29 22.54
C SER A 96 -24.69 4.11 23.58
N LYS A 97 -23.44 3.99 23.13
CA LYS A 97 -22.24 3.99 23.98
C LYS A 97 -21.78 5.39 24.42
N GLY A 98 -22.47 6.45 24.00
CA GLY A 98 -22.20 7.83 24.40
C GLY A 98 -21.16 8.55 23.55
N TYR A 99 -20.77 7.99 22.40
CA TYR A 99 -19.83 8.63 21.49
C TYR A 99 -20.54 9.56 20.51
N SER A 100 -19.94 10.72 20.23
CA SER A 100 -20.39 11.67 19.20
C SER A 100 -19.68 11.49 17.84
N SER A 101 -18.67 10.62 17.80
CA SER A 101 -17.90 10.24 16.61
C SER A 101 -17.35 8.82 16.77
N ILE A 102 -16.87 8.20 15.69
CA ILE A 102 -16.24 6.88 15.76
C ILE A 102 -15.02 6.93 16.72
N PRO A 103 -14.99 6.11 17.78
CA PRO A 103 -13.87 6.10 18.72
C PRO A 103 -12.63 5.49 18.07
N ASN A 104 -11.48 6.15 18.17
CA ASN A 104 -10.20 5.67 17.64
C ASN A 104 -9.22 5.17 18.73
N ASN A 105 -9.67 5.09 19.98
CA ASN A 105 -8.92 4.59 21.12
C ASN A 105 -9.87 4.06 22.21
N GLY A 106 -9.32 3.36 23.20
CA GLY A 106 -10.09 2.80 24.30
C GLY A 106 -10.79 1.47 23.98
N PRO A 107 -11.67 0.98 24.88
CA PRO A 107 -12.26 -0.35 24.80
C PRO A 107 -13.16 -0.56 23.58
N ASP A 108 -13.73 0.51 23.02
CA ASP A 108 -14.63 0.48 21.88
C ASP A 108 -13.95 0.86 20.54
N ALA A 109 -12.62 1.03 20.51
CA ALA A 109 -11.87 1.37 19.30
C ALA A 109 -12.04 0.37 18.14
N GLY A 110 -12.47 -0.87 18.44
CA GLY A 110 -12.81 -1.87 17.43
C GLY A 110 -13.94 -1.42 16.49
N LEU A 111 -14.80 -0.48 16.92
CA LEU A 111 -15.85 0.09 16.08
C LEU A 111 -15.30 0.93 14.92
N ALA A 112 -14.02 1.33 14.97
CA ALA A 112 -13.34 2.04 13.88
C ALA A 112 -12.81 1.13 12.77
N VAL A 113 -12.84 -0.19 12.96
CA VAL A 113 -12.21 -1.14 12.01
C VAL A 113 -13.19 -1.46 10.88
N SER A 114 -12.82 -1.08 9.65
CA SER A 114 -13.47 -1.54 8.42
C SER A 114 -13.01 -2.95 8.04
N VAL A 115 -13.70 -3.59 7.09
CA VAL A 115 -13.23 -4.84 6.49
C VAL A 115 -12.01 -4.53 5.62
N PRO A 116 -10.78 -4.97 5.95
CA PRO A 116 -9.58 -4.54 5.23
C PRO A 116 -9.61 -4.85 3.73
N GLY A 117 -9.28 -3.85 2.89
CA GLY A 117 -9.32 -3.96 1.44
C GLY A 117 -7.95 -4.04 0.76
N THR A 118 -6.84 -3.81 1.49
CA THR A 118 -5.48 -3.74 0.92
C THR A 118 -5.11 -4.96 0.06
N VAL A 119 -5.26 -6.17 0.59
CA VAL A 119 -4.77 -7.39 -0.08
C VAL A 119 -5.60 -7.71 -1.33
N ASP A 120 -6.93 -7.54 -1.25
CA ASP A 120 -7.83 -7.68 -2.41
C ASP A 120 -7.49 -6.64 -3.50
N GLY A 121 -7.23 -5.40 -3.11
CA GLY A 121 -6.80 -4.35 -4.02
C GLY A 121 -5.47 -4.67 -4.72
N TRP A 122 -4.49 -5.21 -4.00
CA TRP A 122 -3.23 -5.66 -4.60
C TRP A 122 -3.43 -6.79 -5.59
N GLN A 123 -4.22 -7.80 -5.23
CA GLN A 123 -4.53 -8.90 -6.14
C GLN A 123 -5.21 -8.40 -7.41
N LYS A 124 -6.20 -7.50 -7.30
CA LYS A 124 -6.85 -6.86 -8.45
C LYS A 124 -5.89 -6.05 -9.32
N CYS A 125 -4.91 -5.36 -8.73
CA CYS A 125 -3.86 -4.68 -9.48
C CYS A 125 -3.07 -5.70 -10.34
N LEU A 126 -2.65 -6.81 -9.73
CA LEU A 126 -1.87 -7.84 -10.42
C LEU A 126 -2.68 -8.58 -11.49
N GLU A 127 -3.91 -8.97 -11.19
CA GLU A 127 -4.79 -9.67 -12.14
C GLU A 127 -5.06 -8.82 -13.39
N LYS A 128 -5.23 -7.51 -13.21
CA LYS A 128 -5.60 -6.62 -14.31
C LYS A 128 -4.40 -6.14 -15.13
N HIS A 129 -3.27 -5.88 -14.46
CA HIS A 129 -2.13 -5.18 -15.07
C HIS A 129 -0.76 -5.73 -14.67
N GLY A 130 -0.67 -6.71 -13.77
CA GLY A 130 0.58 -7.33 -13.34
C GLY A 130 1.10 -8.37 -14.33
N THR A 131 2.36 -8.76 -14.11
CA THR A 131 3.03 -9.86 -14.82
C THR A 131 3.60 -10.91 -13.88
N MET A 132 3.58 -10.65 -12.57
CA MET A 132 4.02 -11.57 -11.53
C MET A 132 2.84 -12.00 -10.64
N THR A 133 2.98 -13.16 -10.02
CA THR A 133 2.00 -13.67 -9.06
C THR A 133 2.09 -12.96 -7.72
N LEU A 134 1.01 -12.98 -6.95
CA LEU A 134 1.00 -12.45 -5.58
C LEU A 134 2.10 -13.09 -4.71
N LYS A 135 2.34 -14.40 -4.89
CA LYS A 135 3.41 -15.13 -4.19
C LYS A 135 4.80 -14.54 -4.47
N GLU A 136 5.08 -14.19 -5.73
CA GLU A 136 6.38 -13.64 -6.12
C GLU A 136 6.59 -12.23 -5.57
N VAL A 137 5.58 -11.35 -5.69
CA VAL A 137 5.71 -9.96 -5.23
C VAL A 137 5.72 -9.82 -3.70
N LEU A 138 5.11 -10.77 -2.97
CA LEU A 138 5.13 -10.79 -1.51
C LEU A 138 6.42 -11.39 -0.92
N LYS A 139 7.20 -12.14 -1.71
CA LYS A 139 8.38 -12.85 -1.21
C LYS A 139 9.38 -11.93 -0.48
N PRO A 140 9.74 -10.74 -0.99
CA PRO A 140 10.67 -9.86 -0.28
C PRO A 140 10.14 -9.36 1.07
N ALA A 141 8.85 -9.09 1.17
CA ALA A 141 8.22 -8.67 2.43
C ALA A 141 8.24 -9.80 3.47
N ILE A 142 7.95 -11.04 3.03
CA ILE A 142 8.07 -12.24 3.85
C ILE A 142 9.51 -12.40 4.37
N ASP A 143 10.51 -12.24 3.51
CA ASP A 143 11.91 -12.36 3.91
C ASP A 143 12.32 -11.34 4.98
N TYR A 144 11.88 -10.09 4.84
CA TYR A 144 12.11 -9.07 5.86
C TYR A 144 11.36 -9.34 7.18
N ALA A 145 10.15 -9.89 7.10
CA ALA A 145 9.38 -10.24 8.30
C ALA A 145 10.01 -11.42 9.06
N GLU A 146 10.51 -12.42 8.35
CA GLU A 146 11.10 -13.64 8.94
C GLU A 146 12.52 -13.41 9.47
N ASN A 147 13.34 -12.65 8.74
CA ASN A 147 14.77 -12.49 9.05
C ASN A 147 15.09 -11.17 9.76
N GLY A 148 14.13 -10.26 9.84
CA GLY A 148 14.29 -8.94 10.44
C GLY A 148 15.07 -7.96 9.56
N TYR A 149 15.20 -6.74 10.06
CA TYR A 149 15.90 -5.63 9.42
C TYR A 149 16.31 -4.60 10.48
N ALA A 150 17.22 -3.68 10.13
CA ALA A 150 17.57 -2.57 11.00
C ALA A 150 16.51 -1.47 10.92
N VAL A 151 15.92 -1.10 12.07
CA VAL A 151 14.92 -0.03 12.18
C VAL A 151 15.58 1.33 11.95
N THR A 152 14.89 2.23 11.25
CA THR A 152 15.38 3.56 10.84
C THR A 152 14.43 4.66 11.25
#